data_AF-A0A6G7RW19-F1
#
_entry.id   AF-A0A6G7RW19-F1
#
_cell.length_a   1.000
_cell.length_b   1.000
_cell.length_c   1.000
_cell.angle_alpha   90.00
_cell.angle_beta   90.00
_cell.angle_gamma   90.00
#
_symmetry.space_group_name_H-M   'P 1'
#
loop_
_entity.id
_entity.type
_entity.pdbx_description
1 polymer ?
#
loop_
_entity_poly.entity_id
_entity_poly.type
_entity_poly.pdbx_seq_one_letter_code
_entity_poly.pdbx_strand_id
1 'polypeptide(L)'
;MISALAITYNEEKNVERYIKSLSFADEIIIVDSFSTDNTVNLAKQLGAKVVQRKFDNFSAQKNYALTLANHDWITFFDLDEIVTPKLAEEITNTVKTNPKNETFKVKRNFYFMGKRLKYSGFQTDYVIRLFNKNNSKYNGKLVHEAIETASTIKKLKHKVDHYTYKSFDDYNLKLTKYSKLKAEELYNKNVRPNLYHFLFRPWYRFMHQYFLRLGFLDGKEGFIVSYLSGFMVFKRYIQLWTMYRNIE
;
A
#
# COMPACT_ATOMS: atom_id res chain seq x y z
N MET A 1 -16.13 12.98 13.31
CA MET A 1 -16.36 11.57 12.96
C MET A 1 -15.45 11.19 11.81
N ILE A 2 -14.98 9.95 11.79
CA ILE A 2 -13.97 9.40 10.90
C ILE A 2 -14.47 8.05 10.38
N SER A 3 -14.44 7.87 9.06
CA SER A 3 -14.63 6.56 8.43
C SER A 3 -13.27 5.94 8.14
N ALA A 4 -12.99 4.75 8.68
CA ALA A 4 -11.84 3.96 8.31
C ALA A 4 -12.18 3.01 7.16
N LEU A 5 -11.40 3.08 6.08
CA LEU A 5 -11.63 2.31 4.86
C LEU A 5 -10.44 1.42 4.56
N ALA A 6 -10.72 0.22 4.06
CA ALA A 6 -9.74 -0.67 3.48
C ALA A 6 -10.27 -1.43 2.27
N ILE A 7 -9.33 -1.90 1.45
CA ILE A 7 -9.55 -2.96 0.46
C ILE A 7 -8.74 -4.18 0.90
N THR A 8 -9.26 -5.37 0.65
CA THR A 8 -8.59 -6.61 1.08
C THR A 8 -8.76 -7.77 0.12
N TYR A 9 -7.85 -8.73 0.25
CA TYR A 9 -7.91 -10.07 -0.32
C TYR A 9 -6.97 -10.99 0.48
N ASN A 10 -7.51 -12.01 1.14
CA ASN A 10 -6.79 -13.02 1.91
C ASN A 10 -5.83 -12.44 2.99
N GLU A 11 -6.41 -11.79 3.99
CA GLU A 11 -5.73 -11.08 5.08
C GLU A 11 -6.15 -11.57 6.47
N GLU A 12 -6.52 -12.85 6.63
CA GLU A 12 -7.03 -13.40 7.90
C GLU A 12 -6.05 -13.20 9.07
N LYS A 13 -4.74 -13.21 8.80
CA LYS A 13 -3.67 -13.03 9.80
C LYS A 13 -3.54 -11.59 10.30
N ASN A 14 -4.13 -10.64 9.57
CA ASN A 14 -3.91 -9.22 9.74
C ASN A 14 -5.19 -8.50 10.18
N VAL A 15 -6.35 -8.99 9.74
CA VAL A 15 -7.67 -8.34 9.93
C VAL A 15 -7.97 -8.00 11.39
N GLU A 16 -7.65 -8.88 12.33
CA GLU A 16 -7.95 -8.66 13.75
C GLU A 16 -7.13 -7.49 14.32
N ARG A 17 -5.80 -7.52 14.14
CA ARG A 17 -4.93 -6.44 14.63
C ARG A 17 -5.18 -5.12 13.90
N TYR A 18 -5.55 -5.18 12.62
CA TYR A 18 -5.93 -4.02 11.83
C TYR A 18 -7.16 -3.32 12.43
N ILE A 19 -8.26 -4.06 12.61
CA ILE A 19 -9.52 -3.52 13.16
C ILE A 19 -9.29 -2.97 14.58
N LYS A 20 -8.57 -3.70 15.43
CA LYS A 20 -8.23 -3.25 16.79
C LYS A 20 -7.44 -1.94 16.80
N SER A 21 -6.54 -1.74 15.83
CA SER A 21 -5.74 -0.50 15.73
C SER A 21 -6.55 0.72 15.27
N LEU A 22 -7.76 0.50 14.73
CA LEU A 22 -8.65 1.53 14.21
C LEU A 22 -9.83 1.84 15.14
N SER A 23 -9.75 1.45 16.42
CA SER A 23 -10.81 1.67 17.42
C SER A 23 -11.17 3.15 17.67
N PHE A 24 -10.37 4.09 17.16
CA PHE A 24 -10.63 5.52 17.20
C PHE A 24 -11.58 6.01 16.09
N ALA A 25 -11.85 5.18 15.07
CA ALA A 25 -12.76 5.52 13.98
C ALA A 25 -14.22 5.20 14.37
N ASP A 26 -15.15 6.04 13.91
CA ASP A 26 -16.58 5.88 14.21
C ASP A 26 -17.22 4.76 13.38
N GLU A 27 -16.63 4.43 12.23
CA GLU A 27 -16.99 3.26 11.43
C GLU A 27 -15.78 2.67 10.72
N ILE A 28 -15.82 1.35 10.47
CA ILE A 28 -14.81 0.63 9.71
C ILE A 28 -15.51 -0.10 8.56
N ILE A 29 -15.10 0.20 7.33
CA ILE A 29 -15.65 -0.40 6.11
C ILE A 29 -14.53 -1.08 5.34
N ILE A 30 -14.71 -2.37 5.06
CA ILE A 30 -13.75 -3.18 4.32
C ILE A 30 -14.39 -3.65 3.02
N VAL A 31 -13.78 -3.31 1.89
CA VAL A 31 -14.17 -3.81 0.58
C VAL A 31 -13.31 -5.04 0.24
N ASP A 32 -13.92 -6.21 0.33
CA ASP A 32 -13.28 -7.49 0.09
C ASP A 32 -13.35 -7.91 -1.38
N SER A 33 -12.25 -8.47 -1.88
CA SER A 33 -12.10 -8.91 -3.27
C SER A 33 -12.42 -10.40 -3.46
N PHE A 34 -13.44 -10.90 -2.74
CA PHE A 34 -13.77 -12.32 -2.63
C PHE A 34 -12.64 -13.15 -2.04
N SER A 35 -12.22 -12.80 -0.81
CA SER A 35 -11.29 -13.63 -0.05
C SER A 35 -11.82 -15.06 0.10
N THR A 36 -10.90 -16.02 -0.02
CA THR A 36 -11.18 -17.46 0.12
C THR A 36 -10.81 -17.99 1.50
N ASP A 37 -10.13 -17.17 2.32
CA ASP A 37 -9.78 -17.46 3.70
C ASP A 37 -10.82 -16.91 4.69
N ASN A 38 -10.53 -16.92 5.99
CA ASN A 38 -11.49 -16.48 7.00
C ASN A 38 -11.60 -14.95 7.16
N THR A 39 -11.00 -14.15 6.27
CA THR A 39 -10.92 -12.67 6.38
C THR A 39 -12.29 -12.03 6.58
N VAL A 40 -13.28 -12.39 5.75
CA VAL A 40 -14.61 -11.76 5.74
C VAL A 40 -15.37 -12.03 7.04
N ASN A 41 -15.33 -13.27 7.52
CA ASN A 41 -16.04 -13.67 8.73
C ASN A 41 -15.43 -12.98 9.97
N LEU A 42 -14.10 -12.99 10.09
CA LEU A 42 -13.39 -12.32 11.18
C LEU A 42 -13.68 -10.81 11.20
N ALA A 43 -13.63 -10.16 10.04
CA ALA A 43 -13.94 -8.73 9.94
C ALA A 43 -15.36 -8.40 10.42
N LYS A 44 -16.36 -9.18 10.01
CA LYS A 44 -17.76 -9.00 10.43
C LYS A 44 -17.94 -9.24 11.93
N GLN A 45 -17.33 -10.29 12.48
CA GLN A 45 -17.38 -10.60 13.92
C GLN A 45 -16.78 -9.49 14.78
N LEU A 46 -15.78 -8.78 14.26
CA LEU A 46 -15.13 -7.65 14.93
C LEU A 46 -15.85 -6.31 14.70
N GLY A 47 -17.03 -6.32 14.08
CA GLY A 47 -17.89 -5.14 13.92
C GLY A 47 -17.61 -4.29 12.68
N ALA A 48 -16.74 -4.73 11.76
CA ALA A 48 -16.53 -4.01 10.50
C ALA A 48 -17.66 -4.28 9.50
N LYS A 49 -18.07 -3.25 8.76
CA LYS A 49 -18.96 -3.40 7.61
C LYS A 49 -18.17 -3.94 6.43
N VAL A 50 -18.44 -5.19 6.03
CA VAL A 50 -17.75 -5.84 4.90
C VAL A 50 -18.65 -5.87 3.68
N VAL A 51 -18.15 -5.35 2.55
CA VAL A 51 -18.82 -5.39 1.24
C VAL A 51 -17.91 -6.12 0.26
N GLN A 52 -18.46 -7.06 -0.51
CA GLN A 52 -17.67 -7.78 -1.51
C GLN A 52 -17.84 -7.15 -2.90
N ARG A 53 -16.72 -6.97 -3.60
CA ARG A 53 -16.68 -6.45 -4.97
C ARG A 53 -15.52 -7.07 -5.72
N LYS A 54 -15.77 -7.54 -6.94
CA LYS A 54 -14.72 -8.11 -7.81
C LYS A 54 -13.63 -7.07 -8.02
N PHE A 55 -12.38 -7.47 -7.76
CA PHE A 55 -11.23 -6.59 -7.98
C PHE A 55 -11.02 -6.38 -9.48
N ASP A 56 -11.02 -5.11 -9.89
CA ASP A 56 -10.60 -4.64 -11.20
C ASP A 56 -9.21 -4.00 -11.09
N ASN A 57 -9.10 -2.89 -10.36
CA ASN A 57 -7.84 -2.22 -10.05
C ASN A 57 -7.90 -1.53 -8.68
N PHE A 58 -6.72 -1.18 -8.15
CA PHE A 58 -6.62 -0.56 -6.82
C PHE A 58 -7.40 0.76 -6.73
N SER A 59 -7.27 1.64 -7.73
CA SER A 59 -7.95 2.94 -7.72
C SER A 59 -9.47 2.82 -7.71
N ALA A 60 -10.04 1.94 -8.54
CA ALA A 60 -11.48 1.72 -8.62
C ALA A 60 -12.03 1.08 -7.35
N GLN A 61 -11.32 0.10 -6.77
CA GLN A 61 -11.72 -0.51 -5.49
C GLN A 61 -11.68 0.52 -4.34
N LYS A 62 -10.64 1.37 -4.28
CA LYS A 62 -10.54 2.44 -3.27
C LYS A 62 -11.60 3.54 -3.47
N ASN A 63 -11.86 3.95 -4.71
CA ASN A 63 -12.93 4.90 -5.00
C ASN A 63 -14.31 4.33 -4.63
N TYR A 64 -14.57 3.05 -4.88
CA TYR A 64 -15.80 2.40 -4.44
C TYR A 64 -15.93 2.42 -2.90
N ALA A 65 -14.86 2.10 -2.17
CA ALA A 65 -14.85 2.21 -0.71
C ALA A 65 -15.21 3.62 -0.22
N LEU A 66 -14.73 4.68 -0.89
CA LEU A 66 -15.08 6.07 -0.56
C LEU A 66 -16.58 6.36 -0.66
N THR A 67 -17.28 5.75 -1.62
CA THR A 67 -18.74 5.93 -1.79
C THR A 67 -19.55 5.30 -0.67
N LEU A 68 -18.98 4.34 0.07
CA LEU A 68 -19.65 3.64 1.17
C LEU A 68 -19.52 4.37 2.51
N ALA A 69 -18.60 5.32 2.61
CA ALA A 69 -18.31 6.05 3.84
C ALA A 69 -19.43 7.03 4.19
N ASN A 70 -19.90 6.99 5.45
CA ASN A 70 -20.90 7.90 5.98
C ASN A 70 -20.30 9.25 6.42
N HIS A 71 -19.02 9.30 6.76
CA HIS A 71 -18.35 10.53 7.21
C HIS A 71 -17.44 11.13 6.15
N ASP A 72 -17.13 12.42 6.29
CA ASP A 72 -16.29 13.16 5.34
C ASP A 72 -14.79 12.89 5.54
N TRP A 73 -14.37 12.74 6.79
CA TRP A 73 -12.99 12.44 7.14
C TRP A 73 -12.73 10.96 6.97
N ILE A 74 -11.82 10.65 6.06
CA ILE A 74 -11.44 9.29 5.70
C ILE A 74 -10.06 9.01 6.22
N THR A 75 -9.92 7.87 6.89
CA THR A 75 -8.62 7.23 7.05
C THR A 75 -8.55 5.95 6.24
N PHE A 76 -7.46 5.76 5.49
CA PHE A 76 -7.33 4.64 4.55
C PHE A 76 -6.01 3.93 4.77
N PHE A 77 -5.97 2.96 5.66
CA PHE A 77 -4.79 2.12 5.94
C PHE A 77 -4.98 0.73 5.32
N ASP A 78 -3.88 0.13 4.85
CA ASP A 78 -3.90 -1.23 4.34
C ASP A 78 -3.93 -2.24 5.51
N LEU A 79 -4.44 -3.46 5.31
CA LEU A 79 -4.57 -4.43 6.42
C LEU A 79 -3.22 -4.85 7.02
N ASP A 80 -2.13 -4.72 6.26
CA ASP A 80 -0.78 -4.96 6.74
C ASP A 80 -0.20 -3.76 7.52
N GLU A 81 -0.96 -2.67 7.73
CA GLU A 81 -0.57 -1.49 8.50
C GLU A 81 -1.27 -1.40 9.86
N ILE A 82 -0.52 -1.06 10.89
CA ILE A 82 -0.99 -0.94 12.28
C ILE A 82 -0.82 0.49 12.77
N VAL A 83 -1.95 1.12 13.10
CA VAL A 83 -1.99 2.47 13.65
C VAL A 83 -1.58 2.40 15.12
N THR A 84 -0.52 3.13 15.48
CA THR A 84 -0.08 3.21 16.87
C THR A 84 -1.04 4.07 17.70
N PRO A 85 -1.18 3.85 19.02
CA PRO A 85 -2.06 4.68 19.86
C PRO A 85 -1.78 6.18 19.75
N LYS A 86 -0.50 6.58 19.64
CA LYS A 86 -0.10 7.99 19.45
C LYS A 86 -0.55 8.56 18.11
N LEU A 87 -0.52 7.74 17.05
CA LEU A 87 -1.01 8.15 15.74
C LEU A 87 -2.55 8.25 15.74
N ALA A 88 -3.24 7.32 16.39
CA ALA A 88 -4.70 7.36 16.55
C ALA A 88 -5.15 8.65 17.28
N GLU A 89 -4.48 8.99 18.38
CA GLU A 89 -4.72 10.24 19.12
C GLU A 89 -4.46 11.47 18.25
N GLU A 90 -3.34 11.50 17.53
CA GLU A 90 -2.99 12.60 16.62
C GLU A 90 -4.01 12.76 15.49
N ILE A 91 -4.46 11.67 14.86
CA ILE A 91 -5.50 11.69 13.83
C ILE A 91 -6.80 12.25 14.41
N THR A 92 -7.22 11.76 15.57
CA THR A 92 -8.46 12.19 16.23
C THR A 92 -8.43 13.69 16.56
N ASN A 93 -7.31 14.18 17.12
CA ASN A 93 -7.13 15.60 17.43
C ASN A 93 -7.06 16.46 16.17
N THR A 94 -6.42 15.98 15.10
CA THR A 94 -6.37 16.67 13.81
C THR A 94 -7.76 16.81 13.20
N VAL A 95 -8.59 15.78 13.28
CA VAL A 95 -9.96 15.84 12.75
C VAL A 95 -10.84 16.78 13.57
N LYS A 96 -10.65 16.86 14.89
CA LYS A 96 -11.39 17.78 15.76
C LYS A 96 -11.20 19.26 15.41
N THR A 97 -10.03 19.66 14.90
CA THR A 97 -9.80 21.04 14.42
C THR A 97 -10.44 21.32 13.06
N ASN A 98 -11.01 20.30 12.41
CA ASN A 98 -11.71 20.33 11.13
C ASN A 98 -10.98 21.08 9.99
N PRO A 99 -9.72 20.74 9.67
CA PRO A 99 -8.94 21.42 8.65
C PRO A 99 -9.35 20.97 7.24
N LYS A 100 -10.54 21.37 6.77
CA LYS A 100 -11.17 20.86 5.52
C LYS A 100 -10.32 21.01 4.25
N ASN A 101 -9.38 21.95 4.23
CA ASN A 101 -8.49 22.22 3.10
C ASN A 101 -7.10 21.57 3.26
N GLU A 102 -6.99 20.58 4.13
CA GLU A 102 -5.73 19.89 4.42
C GLU A 102 -5.86 18.39 4.22
N THR A 103 -4.75 17.78 3.81
CA THR A 103 -4.61 16.34 3.64
C THR A 103 -3.32 15.90 4.30
N PHE A 104 -3.34 14.77 5.00
CA PHE A 104 -2.25 14.38 5.87
C PHE A 104 -1.60 13.08 5.41
N LYS A 105 -0.28 13.14 5.25
CA LYS A 105 0.56 11.96 5.00
C LYS A 105 1.22 11.46 6.28
N VAL A 106 1.27 10.15 6.41
CA VAL A 106 1.84 9.43 7.54
C VAL A 106 3.11 8.74 7.09
N LYS A 107 4.15 8.81 7.91
CA LYS A 107 5.40 8.07 7.66
C LYS A 107 5.21 6.60 8.03
N ARG A 108 5.67 5.70 7.17
CA ARG A 108 5.63 4.25 7.42
C ARG A 108 6.93 3.77 8.08
N ASN A 109 6.80 2.94 9.11
CA ASN A 109 7.89 2.10 9.60
C ASN A 109 7.77 0.75 8.91
N PHE A 110 8.73 0.45 8.03
CA PHE A 110 8.66 -0.77 7.25
C PHE A 110 9.25 -1.95 8.03
N TYR A 111 8.47 -3.00 8.22
CA TYR A 111 8.90 -4.26 8.83
C TYR A 111 9.00 -5.33 7.75
N PHE A 112 10.17 -5.95 7.67
CA PHE A 112 10.49 -7.02 6.73
C PHE A 112 11.10 -8.18 7.50
N MET A 113 10.55 -9.38 7.33
CA MET A 113 10.97 -10.61 8.03
C MET A 113 11.10 -10.40 9.56
N GLY A 114 10.13 -9.71 10.17
CA GLY A 114 10.10 -9.43 11.61
C GLY A 114 11.02 -8.29 12.07
N LYS A 115 11.86 -7.73 11.20
CA LYS A 115 12.78 -6.63 11.53
C LYS A 115 12.31 -5.32 10.94
N ARG A 116 12.37 -4.25 11.73
CA ARG A 116 12.18 -2.89 11.22
C ARG A 116 13.39 -2.47 10.38
N LEU A 117 13.16 -2.15 9.12
CA LEU A 117 14.16 -1.58 8.24
C LEU A 117 14.26 -0.07 8.46
N LYS A 118 15.46 0.42 8.65
CA LYS A 118 15.76 1.86 8.82
C LYS A 118 16.26 2.47 7.51
N TYR A 119 16.79 1.67 6.61
CA TYR A 119 17.45 2.07 5.37
C TYR A 119 16.76 1.43 4.15
N SER A 120 17.50 0.98 3.15
CA SER A 120 17.00 0.17 2.04
C SER A 120 15.90 0.84 1.20
N GLY A 121 15.89 2.17 1.14
CA GLY A 121 14.90 2.94 0.38
C GLY A 121 13.71 3.45 1.20
N PHE A 122 13.44 2.90 2.38
CA PHE A 122 12.21 3.15 3.15
C PHE A 122 12.27 4.37 4.09
N GLN A 123 13.40 5.06 4.14
CA GLN A 123 13.65 6.22 5.03
C GLN A 123 12.69 7.41 4.84
N THR A 124 12.17 7.58 3.63
CA THR A 124 11.40 8.75 3.18
C THR A 124 10.00 8.36 2.72
N ASP A 125 9.50 7.22 3.19
CA ASP A 125 8.23 6.66 2.76
C ASP A 125 7.05 7.28 3.51
N TYR A 126 6.33 8.18 2.83
CA TYR A 126 5.12 8.83 3.31
C TYR A 126 3.96 8.52 2.36
N VAL A 127 2.80 8.19 2.93
CA VAL A 127 1.57 7.91 2.18
C VAL A 127 0.45 8.77 2.77
N ILE A 128 -0.43 9.30 1.91
CA ILE A 128 -1.64 9.99 2.37
C ILE A 128 -2.55 8.96 3.03
N ARG A 129 -2.88 9.18 4.31
CA ARG A 129 -3.68 8.24 5.11
C ARG A 129 -4.83 8.91 5.85
N LEU A 130 -4.94 10.25 5.80
CA LEU A 130 -6.05 11.01 6.37
C LEU A 130 -6.39 12.18 5.43
N PHE A 131 -7.64 12.27 4.98
CA PHE A 131 -8.11 13.27 4.04
C PHE A 131 -9.63 13.45 4.09
N ASN A 132 -10.13 14.54 3.52
CA ASN A 132 -11.56 14.75 3.35
C ASN A 132 -12.01 14.24 1.97
N LYS A 133 -13.01 13.33 1.92
CA LYS A 133 -13.48 12.71 0.67
C LYS A 133 -14.08 13.69 -0.34
N ASN A 134 -14.65 14.80 0.12
CA ASN A 134 -15.27 15.79 -0.77
C ASN A 134 -14.23 16.57 -1.59
N ASN A 135 -12.96 16.56 -1.14
CA ASN A 135 -11.85 17.29 -1.76
C ASN A 135 -10.76 16.35 -2.33
N SER A 136 -11.03 15.03 -2.41
CA SER A 136 -10.01 14.01 -2.70
C SER A 136 -10.57 12.85 -3.50
N LYS A 137 -9.86 12.42 -4.55
CA LYS A 137 -10.22 11.24 -5.35
C LYS A 137 -8.98 10.45 -5.78
N TYR A 138 -9.10 9.13 -5.95
CA TYR A 138 -8.01 8.32 -6.52
C TYR A 138 -8.02 8.41 -8.05
N ASN A 139 -6.84 8.68 -8.63
CA ASN A 139 -6.67 9.07 -10.04
C ASN A 139 -6.73 7.96 -11.10
N GLY A 140 -7.21 6.77 -10.74
CA GLY A 140 -7.40 5.68 -11.71
C GLY A 140 -6.10 5.04 -12.21
N LYS A 141 -4.92 5.43 -11.71
CA LYS A 141 -3.65 4.77 -12.08
C LYS A 141 -3.65 3.31 -11.62
N LEU A 142 -3.08 2.43 -12.45
CA LEU A 142 -3.04 1.00 -12.22
C LEU A 142 -2.07 0.62 -11.08
N VAL A 143 -0.97 1.36 -10.90
CA VAL A 143 0.02 1.14 -9.83
C VAL A 143 0.57 2.45 -9.27
N HIS A 144 0.63 2.55 -7.94
CA HIS A 144 0.94 3.79 -7.20
C HIS A 144 -0.14 4.84 -7.43
N GLU A 145 -1.38 4.41 -7.20
CA GLU A 145 -2.53 5.31 -7.10
C GLU A 145 -2.20 6.45 -6.13
N ALA A 146 -2.40 7.67 -6.62
CA ALA A 146 -2.22 8.86 -5.82
C ALA A 146 -3.60 9.47 -5.58
N ILE A 147 -3.81 9.96 -4.36
CA ILE A 147 -4.94 10.81 -4.06
C ILE A 147 -4.67 12.15 -4.74
N GLU A 148 -5.52 12.51 -5.69
CA GLU A 148 -5.60 13.84 -6.25
C GLU A 148 -6.44 14.69 -5.32
N THR A 149 -5.83 15.77 -4.81
CA THR A 149 -6.49 16.72 -3.94
C THR A 149 -5.99 18.13 -4.23
N ALA A 150 -6.89 19.10 -4.18
CA ALA A 150 -6.55 20.53 -4.19
C ALA A 150 -6.11 21.03 -2.79
N SER A 151 -6.14 20.16 -1.78
CA SER A 151 -5.82 20.49 -0.39
C SER A 151 -4.31 20.60 -0.13
N THR A 152 -3.96 21.38 0.88
CA THR A 152 -2.57 21.49 1.34
C THR A 152 -2.13 20.17 1.99
N ILE A 153 -1.02 19.58 1.50
CA ILE A 153 -0.49 18.33 2.05
C ILE A 153 0.40 18.60 3.26
N LYS A 154 -0.03 18.18 4.45
CA LYS A 154 0.75 18.20 5.70
C LYS A 154 1.22 16.81 6.10
N LYS A 155 2.16 16.76 7.05
CA LYS A 155 2.71 15.52 7.61
C LYS A 155 2.22 15.35 9.05
N LEU A 156 1.74 14.17 9.39
CA LEU A 156 1.59 13.79 10.80
C LEU A 156 2.96 13.47 11.40
N LYS A 157 3.10 13.70 12.70
CA LYS A 157 4.31 13.50 13.49
C LYS A 157 4.54 12.02 13.78
N HIS A 158 3.47 11.30 14.12
CA HIS A 158 3.53 9.88 14.44
C HIS A 158 3.50 9.00 13.19
N LYS A 159 3.89 7.74 13.38
CA LYS A 159 4.17 6.80 12.31
C LYS A 159 3.19 5.62 12.39
N VAL A 160 2.98 4.99 11.24
CA VAL A 160 2.25 3.73 11.11
C VAL A 160 3.25 2.60 10.91
N ASP A 161 3.02 1.44 11.52
CA ASP A 161 3.87 0.27 11.35
C ASP A 161 3.34 -0.59 10.19
N HIS A 162 4.18 -0.87 9.19
CA HIS A 162 3.80 -1.56 7.95
C HIS A 162 4.50 -2.92 7.86
N TYR A 163 3.73 -4.00 7.99
CA TYR A 163 4.18 -5.39 8.05
C TYR A 163 3.99 -6.10 6.71
N THR A 164 4.81 -5.76 5.71
CA THR A 164 4.61 -6.25 4.34
C THR A 164 4.87 -7.75 4.13
N TYR A 165 5.64 -8.37 5.02
CA TYR A 165 6.13 -9.74 4.84
C TYR A 165 5.38 -10.72 5.74
N LYS A 166 4.60 -11.62 5.15
CA LYS A 166 3.93 -12.73 5.85
C LYS A 166 4.70 -14.04 5.71
N SER A 167 5.12 -14.37 4.48
CA SER A 167 5.89 -15.55 4.11
C SER A 167 6.63 -15.28 2.80
N PHE A 168 7.57 -16.14 2.44
CA PHE A 168 8.29 -16.01 1.17
C PHE A 168 7.35 -16.14 -0.03
N ASP A 169 6.41 -17.10 0.02
CA ASP A 169 5.46 -17.34 -1.06
C ASP A 169 4.47 -16.18 -1.22
N ASP A 170 3.92 -15.66 -0.13
CA ASP A 170 3.04 -14.48 -0.14
C ASP A 170 3.77 -13.27 -0.73
N TYR A 171 5.01 -13.04 -0.29
CA TYR A 171 5.83 -11.95 -0.81
C TYR A 171 6.14 -12.13 -2.30
N ASN A 172 6.45 -13.34 -2.75
CA ASN A 172 6.69 -13.64 -4.17
C ASN A 172 5.44 -13.45 -5.03
N LEU A 173 4.27 -13.86 -4.55
CA LEU A 173 2.99 -13.62 -5.22
C LEU A 173 2.73 -12.12 -5.36
N LYS A 174 2.95 -11.36 -4.28
CA LYS A 174 2.88 -9.89 -4.27
C LYS A 174 3.82 -9.31 -5.34
N LEU A 175 5.09 -9.69 -5.33
CA LEU A 175 6.07 -9.26 -6.35
C LEU A 175 5.61 -9.58 -7.77
N THR A 176 5.10 -10.78 -8.04
CA THR A 176 4.58 -11.17 -9.36
C THR A 176 3.44 -10.27 -9.81
N LYS A 177 2.47 -10.02 -8.92
CA LYS A 177 1.30 -9.16 -9.21
C LYS A 177 1.73 -7.73 -9.50
N TYR A 178 2.59 -7.14 -8.67
CA TYR A 178 3.10 -5.78 -8.87
C TYR A 178 3.93 -5.64 -10.14
N SER A 179 4.80 -6.61 -10.43
CA SER A 179 5.56 -6.63 -11.68
C SER A 179 4.61 -6.64 -12.89
N LYS A 180 3.52 -7.42 -12.84
CA LYS A 180 2.58 -7.60 -13.97
C LYS A 180 1.85 -6.30 -14.26
N LEU A 181 1.27 -5.69 -13.22
CA LEU A 181 0.59 -4.40 -13.35
C LEU A 181 1.54 -3.30 -13.86
N LYS A 182 2.80 -3.30 -13.41
CA LYS A 182 3.81 -2.37 -13.95
C LYS A 182 4.21 -2.67 -15.39
N ALA A 183 4.16 -3.93 -15.82
CA ALA A 183 4.37 -4.30 -17.22
C ALA A 183 3.21 -3.79 -18.10
N GLU A 184 1.96 -3.95 -17.65
CA GLU A 184 0.77 -3.41 -18.33
C GLU A 184 0.85 -1.89 -18.49
N GLU A 185 1.27 -1.16 -17.45
CA GLU A 185 1.50 0.30 -17.56
C GLU A 185 2.55 0.67 -18.61
N LEU A 186 3.63 -0.11 -18.72
CA LEU A 186 4.70 0.12 -19.71
C LEU A 186 4.25 -0.25 -21.12
N TYR A 187 3.45 -1.32 -21.25
CA TYR A 187 2.85 -1.75 -22.50
C TYR A 187 1.91 -0.67 -23.05
N ASN A 188 1.02 -0.13 -22.20
CA ASN A 188 0.12 0.96 -22.57
C ASN A 188 0.86 2.26 -22.94
N LYS A 189 2.11 2.43 -22.49
CA LYS A 189 3.00 3.53 -22.86
C LYS A 189 3.87 3.22 -24.09
N ASN A 190 3.64 2.10 -24.76
CA ASN A 190 4.40 1.63 -25.92
C ASN A 190 5.90 1.47 -25.65
N VAL A 191 6.30 1.21 -24.41
CA VAL A 191 7.72 0.96 -24.07
C VAL A 191 8.12 -0.41 -24.59
N ARG A 192 9.22 -0.49 -25.34
CA ARG A 192 9.77 -1.75 -25.87
C ARG A 192 10.95 -2.21 -25.00
N PRO A 193 10.90 -3.42 -24.40
CA PRO A 193 12.01 -3.93 -23.61
C PRO A 193 13.20 -4.28 -24.51
N ASN A 194 14.41 -4.03 -24.02
CA ASN A 194 15.68 -4.33 -24.69
C ASN A 194 16.71 -4.77 -23.64
N LEU A 195 17.93 -5.14 -24.06
CA LEU A 195 18.93 -5.72 -23.16
C LEU A 195 19.28 -4.83 -21.94
N TYR A 196 19.29 -3.51 -22.12
CA TYR A 196 19.49 -2.54 -21.03
C TYR A 196 18.43 -2.69 -19.92
N HIS A 197 17.18 -2.98 -20.30
CA HIS A 197 16.09 -3.18 -19.36
C HIS A 197 16.25 -4.46 -18.53
N PHE A 198 16.86 -5.51 -19.08
CA PHE A 198 17.06 -6.77 -18.37
C PHE A 198 18.31 -6.79 -17.49
N LEU A 199 19.38 -6.11 -17.91
CA LEU A 199 20.66 -6.16 -17.18
C LEU A 199 20.85 -4.94 -16.28
N PHE A 200 20.87 -3.74 -16.87
CA PHE A 200 21.27 -2.53 -16.16
C PHE A 200 20.19 -2.05 -15.19
N ARG A 201 18.91 -2.05 -15.58
CA ARG A 201 17.81 -1.55 -14.71
C ARG A 201 17.68 -2.33 -13.39
N PRO A 202 17.67 -3.69 -13.37
CA PRO A 202 17.65 -4.46 -12.12
C PRO A 202 18.91 -4.26 -11.29
N TRP A 203 20.08 -4.30 -11.93
CA TRP A 203 21.38 -4.08 -11.27
C TRP A 203 21.44 -2.70 -10.61
N TYR A 204 21.10 -1.64 -11.34
CA TYR A 204 21.06 -0.28 -10.82
C TYR A 204 20.08 -0.16 -9.66
N ARG A 205 18.89 -0.79 -9.76
CA ARG A 205 17.92 -0.77 -8.67
C ARG A 205 18.49 -1.39 -7.38
N PHE A 206 19.18 -2.52 -7.50
CA PHE A 206 19.89 -3.13 -6.37
C PHE A 206 20.97 -2.20 -5.82
N MET A 207 21.87 -1.70 -6.69
CA MET A 207 23.00 -0.85 -6.28
C MET A 207 22.53 0.42 -5.58
N HIS A 208 21.52 1.08 -6.13
CA HIS A 208 20.92 2.25 -5.52
C HIS A 208 20.30 1.92 -4.15
N GLN A 209 19.56 0.81 -4.02
CA GLN A 209 18.87 0.49 -2.78
C GLN A 209 19.81 -0.03 -1.68
N TYR A 210 20.82 -0.80 -2.06
CA TYR A 210 21.77 -1.41 -1.13
C TYR A 210 22.87 -0.42 -0.71
N PHE A 211 23.50 0.26 -1.66
CA PHE A 211 24.62 1.18 -1.36
C PHE A 211 24.15 2.62 -1.14
N LEU A 212 23.47 3.24 -2.11
CA LEU A 212 23.10 4.66 -2.02
C LEU A 212 22.05 4.94 -0.95
N ARG A 213 21.12 4.00 -0.74
CA ARG A 213 20.12 4.07 0.33
C ARG A 213 20.54 3.35 1.59
N LEU A 214 21.84 3.03 1.70
CA LEU A 214 22.49 2.43 2.87
C LEU A 214 21.81 1.15 3.37
N GLY A 215 21.22 0.36 2.47
CA GLY A 215 20.57 -0.91 2.81
C GLY A 215 21.51 -1.92 3.48
N PHE A 216 22.82 -1.84 3.25
CA PHE A 216 23.79 -2.66 3.99
C PHE A 216 23.77 -2.43 5.51
N LEU A 217 23.33 -1.25 5.98
CA LEU A 217 23.16 -0.96 7.42
C LEU A 217 21.94 -1.68 8.03
N ASP A 218 21.01 -2.16 7.20
CA ASP A 218 19.93 -3.05 7.65
C ASP A 218 20.38 -4.52 7.72
N GLY A 219 21.65 -4.85 7.46
CA GLY A 219 22.20 -6.20 7.54
C GLY A 219 21.64 -7.16 6.48
N LYS A 220 21.44 -8.42 6.85
CA LYS A 220 20.96 -9.47 5.93
C LYS A 220 19.61 -9.13 5.30
N GLU A 221 18.69 -8.55 6.07
CA GLU A 221 17.37 -8.16 5.59
C GLU A 221 17.46 -7.04 4.55
N GLY A 222 18.40 -6.11 4.74
CA GLY A 222 18.70 -5.04 3.80
C GLY A 222 19.25 -5.53 2.46
N PHE A 223 20.11 -6.55 2.48
CA PHE A 223 20.57 -7.22 1.27
C PHE A 223 19.41 -7.92 0.55
N ILE A 224 18.64 -8.73 1.27
CA ILE A 224 17.51 -9.50 0.71
C ILE A 224 16.49 -8.57 0.06
N VAL A 225 16.03 -7.53 0.75
CA VAL A 225 15.01 -6.63 0.21
C VAL A 225 15.52 -5.82 -0.98
N SER A 226 16.81 -5.44 -0.97
CA SER A 226 17.44 -4.73 -2.10
C SER A 226 17.53 -5.65 -3.32
N TYR A 227 17.90 -6.92 -3.12
CA TYR A 227 17.95 -7.92 -4.19
C TYR A 227 16.57 -8.18 -4.78
N LEU A 228 15.56 -8.44 -3.93
CA LEU A 228 14.18 -8.65 -4.35
C LEU A 228 13.62 -7.43 -5.10
N SER A 229 14.02 -6.22 -4.71
CA SER A 229 13.64 -4.99 -5.42
C SER A 229 14.24 -4.91 -6.83
N GLY A 230 15.50 -5.34 -7.01
CA GLY A 230 16.11 -5.48 -8.33
C GLY A 230 15.44 -6.58 -9.15
N PHE A 231 15.20 -7.74 -8.54
CA PHE A 231 14.54 -8.87 -9.19
C PHE A 231 13.11 -8.54 -9.64
N MET A 232 12.36 -7.74 -8.87
CA MET A 232 11.05 -7.23 -9.27
C MET A 232 11.11 -6.43 -10.58
N VAL A 233 12.16 -5.62 -10.77
CA VAL A 233 12.39 -4.85 -11.99
C VAL A 233 12.67 -5.77 -13.17
N PHE A 234 13.44 -6.84 -12.96
CA PHE A 234 13.70 -7.86 -13.97
C PHE A 234 12.40 -8.57 -14.39
N LYS A 235 11.63 -9.10 -13.43
CA LYS A 235 10.34 -9.75 -13.67
C LYS A 235 9.36 -8.88 -14.46
N ARG A 236 9.32 -7.57 -14.15
CA ARG A 236 8.48 -6.61 -14.89
C ARG A 236 8.81 -6.58 -16.39
N TYR A 237 10.09 -6.58 -16.74
CA TYR A 237 10.49 -6.55 -18.15
C TYR A 237 10.31 -7.89 -18.85
N ILE A 238 10.40 -9.02 -18.14
CA ILE A 238 9.98 -10.34 -18.66
C ILE A 238 8.49 -10.32 -18.99
N GLN A 239 7.65 -9.83 -18.07
CA GLN A 239 6.21 -9.74 -18.30
C GLN A 239 5.86 -8.79 -19.45
N LEU A 240 6.56 -7.66 -19.58
CA LEU A 240 6.39 -6.76 -20.72
C LEU A 240 6.78 -7.43 -22.05
N TRP A 241 7.87 -8.20 -22.05
CA TRP A 241 8.36 -8.88 -23.24
C TRP A 241 7.44 -10.03 -23.68
N THR A 242 6.93 -10.81 -22.72
CA THR A 242 5.93 -11.87 -22.97
C THR A 242 4.62 -11.30 -23.50
N MET A 243 4.16 -10.14 -23.00
CA MET A 243 2.99 -9.42 -23.55
C MET A 243 3.16 -9.09 -25.05
N TYR A 244 4.31 -8.57 -25.47
CA TYR A 244 4.54 -8.29 -26.90
C TYR A 244 4.69 -9.53 -27.78
N ARG A 245 4.94 -10.69 -27.18
CA ARG A 245 5.11 -11.96 -27.88
C ARG A 245 3.90 -12.89 -27.76
N ASN A 246 2.86 -12.47 -27.04
CA ASN A 246 1.68 -13.29 -26.72
C ASN A 246 2.05 -14.65 -26.12
N ILE A 247 3.01 -14.66 -25.18
CA ILE A 247 3.40 -15.86 -24.42
C ILE A 247 2.63 -15.85 -23.10
N GLU A 248 1.86 -16.91 -22.84
CA GLU A 248 1.11 -17.11 -21.58
C GLU A 248 2.02 -17.49 -20.40
#